data_AF-A0A6L9L3S4-F1
#
_entry.id   AF-A0A6L9L3S4-F1
#
_cell.length_a   1.000
_cell.length_b   1.000
_cell.length_c   1.000
_cell.angle_alpha   90.00
_cell.angle_beta   90.00
_cell.angle_gamma   90.00
#
_symmetry.space_group_name_H-M   'P 1'
#
loop_
_entity.id
_entity.type
_entity.pdbx_description
1 polymer ?
#
loop_
_entity_poly.entity_id
_entity_poly.type
_entity_poly.pdbx_seq_one_letter_code
_entity_poly.pdbx_strand_id
1 'polypeptide(L)' 'MLEPKNKSEINDGTVLAKKEAAVEWCKNATNYALQNEGKPWKYILIPHDAITENKTLSGLANQFGR' A
#
# COMPACT_ATOMS: atom_id res chain seq x y z
N MET A 1 -3.91 2.26 2.74
CA MET A 1 -3.47 3.14 1.64
C MET A 1 -3.07 2.28 0.45
N LEU A 2 -3.62 2.55 -0.73
CA LEU A 2 -3.39 1.77 -1.94
C LEU A 2 -2.72 2.69 -2.98
N GLU A 3 -1.60 2.27 -3.55
CA GLU A 3 -0.92 3.02 -4.61
C GLU A 3 -0.82 2.17 -5.88
N PRO A 4 -1.71 2.38 -6.87
CA PRO A 4 -1.56 1.82 -8.20
C PRO A 4 -0.37 2.46 -8.94
N LYS A 5 0.38 1.67 -9.71
CA LYS A 5 1.45 2.17 -10.59
C LYS A 5 1.49 1.42 -11.92
N ASN A 6 2.05 2.06 -12.95
CA ASN A 6 2.42 1.34 -14.16
C ASN A 6 3.29 0.13 -13.79
N LYS A 7 2.98 -1.06 -14.33
CA LYS A 7 3.72 -2.29 -14.04
C LYS A 7 5.21 -2.17 -14.38
N SER A 8 5.51 -1.45 -15.45
CA SER A 8 6.90 -1.19 -15.87
C SER A 8 7.67 -0.31 -14.88
N GLU A 9 6.99 0.46 -14.04
CA GLU A 9 7.59 1.41 -13.10
C GLU A 9 7.62 0.90 -11.64
N ILE A 10 7.14 -0.32 -11.37
CA ILE A 10 7.07 -0.84 -9.99
C ILE A 10 8.45 -0.91 -9.29
N ASN A 11 9.51 -1.07 -10.09
CA ASN A 11 10.89 -1.08 -9.62
C ASN A 11 11.64 0.22 -9.92
N ASP A 12 10.95 1.26 -10.41
CA ASP A 12 11.54 2.58 -10.62
C ASP A 12 12.00 3.16 -9.27
N GLY A 13 13.18 3.78 -9.26
CA GLY A 13 13.78 4.30 -8.03
C GLY A 13 12.92 5.38 -7.35
N THR A 14 12.23 6.22 -8.12
CA THR A 14 11.34 7.25 -7.57
C THR A 14 10.08 6.61 -6.98
N VAL A 15 9.54 5.58 -7.64
CA VAL A 15 8.39 4.82 -7.12
C VAL A 15 8.75 4.11 -5.82
N LEU A 16 9.93 3.49 -5.75
CA LEU A 16 10.41 2.84 -4.53
C LEU A 16 10.64 3.85 -3.40
N ALA A 17 11.22 5.01 -3.68
CA ALA A 17 11.40 6.06 -2.68
C ALA A 17 10.06 6.58 -2.12
N LYS A 18 9.05 6.75 -2.97
CA LYS A 18 7.69 7.12 -2.56
C LYS A 18 7.03 6.03 -1.72
N LYS A 19 7.24 4.76 -2.08
CA LYS A 19 6.78 3.62 -1.30
C LYS A 19 7.33 3.64 0.13
N GLU A 20 8.62 3.90 0.32
CA GLU A 20 9.21 3.93 1.68
C GLU A 20 8.62 5.08 2.51
N ALA A 21 8.41 6.27 1.92
CA ALA A 21 7.72 7.37 2.58
C ALA A 21 6.26 7.02 2.95
N ALA A 22 5.56 6.31 2.07
CA ALA A 22 4.20 5.83 2.30
C ALA A 22 4.09 4.78 3.41
N VAL A 23 5.09 3.88 3.52
CA VAL A 23 5.19 2.90 4.61
C VAL A 23 5.37 3.61 5.95
N GLU A 24 6.30 4.56 6.04
CA GLU A 24 6.52 5.33 7.28
C GLU A 24 5.29 6.15 7.66
N TRP A 25 4.58 6.73 6.69
CA TRP A 25 3.30 7.39 6.95
C TRP A 25 2.26 6.43 7.55
N CYS A 26 2.07 5.23 6.98
CA CYS A 26 1.10 4.25 7.51
C CYS A 26 1.46 3.78 8.92
N LYS A 27 2.76 3.66 9.24
CA LYS A 27 3.22 3.37 10.59
C LYS A 27 2.83 4.47 11.57
N ASN A 28 3.10 5.73 11.24
CA ASN A 28 2.73 6.87 12.07
C ASN A 28 1.20 7.00 12.23
N ALA A 29 0.46 6.82 11.14
CA ALA A 29 -1.00 6.81 11.15
C ALA A 29 -1.57 5.65 12.00
N THR A 30 -0.93 4.48 11.96
CA THR A 30 -1.28 3.33 12.81
C THR A 30 -1.07 3.65 14.28
N ASN A 31 0.09 4.21 14.64
CA ASN A 31 0.40 4.58 16.02
C ASN A 31 -0.65 5.55 16.57
N TYR A 32 -1.02 6.57 15.80
CA TYR A 32 -2.09 7.50 16.18
C TYR A 32 -3.46 6.82 16.26
N ALA A 33 -3.84 6.03 15.25
CA ALA A 33 -5.13 5.37 15.20
C ALA A 33 -5.34 4.43 16.39
N LEU A 34 -4.33 3.62 16.74
CA LEU A 34 -4.42 2.69 17.86
C LEU A 34 -4.58 3.38 19.22
N GLN A 35 -4.00 4.58 19.39
CA GLN A 35 -4.21 5.40 20.59
C GLN A 35 -5.64 5.96 20.70
N ASN A 36 -6.40 5.95 19.61
CA ASN A 36 -7.74 6.52 19.49
C ASN A 36 -8.78 5.46 19.09
N GLU A 37 -8.57 4.19 19.50
CA GLU A 37 -9.47 3.06 19.23
C GLU A 37 -9.77 2.80 17.74
N GLY A 38 -8.91 3.33 16.87
CA GLY A 38 -8.97 3.15 15.43
C GLY A 38 -8.31 1.85 14.96
N LYS A 39 -8.42 1.60 13.66
CA LYS A 39 -7.81 0.43 13.00
C LYS A 39 -6.41 0.75 12.47
N PRO A 40 -5.49 -0.22 12.43
CA PRO A 40 -4.17 -0.02 11.87
C PRO A 40 -4.24 0.25 10.35
N TRP A 41 -3.32 1.07 9.87
CA TRP A 41 -3.15 1.36 8.46
C TRP A 41 -2.20 0.34 7.81
N LYS A 42 -2.56 -0.11 6.61
CA LYS A 42 -1.71 -0.96 5.76
C LYS A 42 -1.45 -0.25 4.43
N TYR A 43 -0.20 -0.25 3.99
CA TYR A 43 0.20 0.24 2.67
C TYR A 43 0.42 -0.93 1.72
N ILE A 44 -0.07 -0.81 0.48
CA ILE A 44 0.30 -1.70 -0.63
C ILE A 44 0.59 -0.91 -1.91
N LEU A 45 1.64 -1.32 -2.62
CA LEU A 45 2.01 -0.85 -3.96
C LEU A 45 1.54 -1.89 -4.98
N ILE A 46 0.64 -1.50 -5.89
CA ILE A 46 -0.07 -2.44 -6.76
C ILE A 46 0.26 -2.13 -8.23
N PRO A 47 0.73 -3.11 -9.02
CA PRO A 47 0.74 -2.97 -10.48
C PRO A 47 -0.69 -2.74 -10.98
N HIS A 48 -0.92 -1.73 -11.82
CA HIS A 48 -2.27 -1.37 -12.28
C HIS A 48 -3.00 -2.54 -12.98
N ASP A 49 -2.27 -3.43 -13.66
CA ASP A 49 -2.82 -4.61 -14.35
C ASP A 49 -3.23 -5.75 -13.40
N ALA A 50 -2.88 -5.66 -12.11
CA ALA A 50 -3.33 -6.61 -11.09
C ALA A 50 -4.70 -6.26 -10.50
N ILE A 51 -5.24 -5.08 -10.79
CA ILE A 51 -6.54 -4.61 -10.30
C ILE A 51 -7.61 -5.03 -11.32
N THR A 52 -8.28 -6.14 -11.04
CA THR A 52 -9.39 -6.68 -11.85
C THR A 52 -10.68 -6.74 -11.04
N GLU A 53 -11.83 -6.76 -11.71
CA GLU A 53 -13.16 -6.71 -11.05
C GLU A 53 -13.40 -7.84 -10.04
N ASN A 54 -12.76 -8.98 -10.22
CA ASN A 54 -12.88 -10.15 -9.34
C ASN A 54 -11.88 -10.15 -8.17
N LYS A 55 -11.05 -9.12 -7.99
CA LYS A 55 -10.09 -9.02 -6.89
C LYS A 55 -10.71 -8.31 -5.69
N THR A 56 -10.47 -8.85 -4.50
CA THR A 56 -10.82 -8.19 -3.24
C THR A 56 -9.64 -7.37 -2.72
N LEU A 57 -9.92 -6.34 -1.92
CA LEU A 57 -8.89 -5.56 -1.25
C LEU A 57 -8.00 -6.44 -0.35
N SER A 58 -8.58 -7.41 0.37
CA SER A 58 -7.82 -8.36 1.18
C SER A 58 -6.91 -9.24 0.34
N GLY A 59 -7.38 -9.71 -0.83
CA GLY A 59 -6.55 -10.49 -1.76
C GLY A 59 -5.36 -9.68 -2.29
N LEU A 60 -5.60 -8.44 -2.71
CA LEU A 60 -4.53 -7.52 -3.12
C LEU A 60 -3.57 -7.22 -1.96
N ALA A 61 -4.09 -7.05 -0.74
CA ALA A 61 -3.28 -6.79 0.44
C ALA A 61 -2.43 -7.99 0.88
N ASN A 62 -2.86 -9.21 0.59
CA ASN A 62 -2.07 -10.43 0.82
C ASN A 62 -1.01 -10.63 -0.27
N GLN A 63 -1.32 -10.25 -1.51
CA GLN A 63 -0.41 -10.40 -2.64
C GLN A 63 0.69 -9.34 -2.67
N PHE A 64 0.37 -8.10 -2.31
CA PHE A 64 1.27 -6.94 -2.45
C PHE A 64 1.58 -6.21 -1.15
N GLY A 65 1.03 -6.68 -0.03
CA GLY A 65 1.37 -6.15 1.29
C GLY A 65 2.73 -6.61 1.76
N ARG A 66 3.48 -5.68 2.36
CA ARG A 66 4.54 -5.99 3.29
C ARG A 66 3.96 -6.03 4.71
#